data_AF-A0A949WU04-F1
#
_entry.id   AF-A0A949WU04-F1
#
_cell.length_a   1.000
_cell.length_b   1.000
_cell.length_c   1.000
_cell.angle_alpha   90.00
_cell.angle_beta   90.00
_cell.angle_gamma   90.00
#
_symmetry.space_group_name_H-M   'P 1'
#
loop_
_entity.id
_entity.type
_entity.pdbx_description
1 polymer ?
#
loop_
_entity_poly.entity_id
_entity_poly.type
_entity_poly.pdbx_seq_one_letter_code
_entity_poly.pdbx_strand_id
1 'polypeptide(L)'
;MNTKHRLIQKLILVAAPVLTSSVLAISPSRAASFASSTAGFEFENFSQPPSGVLASTDTDTFSFEENGIAQATAEANAIFLQSTEGGANFNFTEAFGENQEYLALAEGESELIGSFEIKADKSFSFDFIANLDLATSIDNPPSENARAAGEISFFLFDIDNNTVLDTFDLIGNLTTEGDNDFVALQASNNVKFNQEFVNPNFGGLEESLEAAVEGSYKRVFTDDTNLALVEFKQNRVLVKAPEPSASLALLLSSSAIGVIMKRRRQK
;
A
#
# COMPACT_ATOMS: atom_id res chain seq x y z
N MET A 1 12.47 -2.23 80.96
CA MET A 1 13.89 -2.61 80.96
C MET A 1 14.13 -3.64 79.85
N ASN A 2 15.06 -3.33 78.94
CA ASN A 2 15.66 -4.11 77.84
C ASN A 2 14.78 -4.71 76.72
N THR A 3 14.75 -4.18 75.49
CA THR A 3 15.75 -4.08 74.39
C THR A 3 15.96 -5.33 73.51
N LYS A 4 15.48 -5.18 72.27
CA LYS A 4 16.17 -5.37 70.97
C LYS A 4 16.19 -6.75 70.26
N HIS A 5 16.00 -6.59 68.93
CA HIS A 5 16.41 -7.40 67.77
C HIS A 5 15.44 -8.51 67.33
N ARG A 6 15.13 -8.74 66.05
CA ARG A 6 15.52 -8.16 64.75
C ARG A 6 14.53 -8.76 63.73
N LEU A 7 13.92 -7.95 62.87
CA LEU A 7 14.13 -7.94 61.41
C LEU A 7 13.50 -9.11 60.59
N ILE A 8 12.45 -8.75 59.85
CA ILE A 8 12.14 -9.11 58.45
C ILE A 8 11.84 -10.59 58.12
N GLN A 9 10.58 -10.84 57.73
CA GLN A 9 10.15 -11.71 56.63
C GLN A 9 8.67 -11.39 56.31
N LYS A 10 8.41 -10.32 55.55
CA LYS A 10 7.98 -10.37 54.14
C LYS A 10 7.11 -11.60 53.81
N LEU A 11 5.80 -11.41 53.81
CA LEU A 11 4.87 -12.17 52.98
C LEU A 11 3.93 -11.18 52.30
N ILE A 12 4.30 -10.83 51.08
CA ILE A 12 3.52 -10.04 50.15
C ILE A 12 2.37 -10.94 49.67
N LEU A 13 1.13 -10.56 50.01
CA LEU A 13 -0.08 -11.16 49.46
C LEU A 13 -0.35 -10.46 48.12
N VAL A 14 0.07 -11.06 47.00
CA VAL A 14 -0.42 -10.65 45.67
C VAL A 14 -1.52 -11.62 45.27
N ALA A 15 -2.73 -11.10 45.20
CA ALA A 15 -3.87 -11.79 44.63
C ALA A 15 -3.59 -12.06 43.14
N ALA A 16 -3.57 -13.33 42.74
CA ALA A 16 -3.57 -13.70 41.34
C ALA A 16 -4.95 -13.41 40.73
N PRO A 17 -5.06 -12.74 39.57
CA PRO A 17 -6.29 -12.80 38.81
C PRO A 17 -6.41 -14.20 38.20
N VAL A 18 -7.49 -14.90 38.52
CA VAL A 18 -7.88 -16.14 37.84
C VAL A 18 -8.33 -15.75 36.44
N LEU A 19 -7.46 -15.93 35.44
CA LEU A 19 -7.86 -15.91 34.03
C LEU A 19 -8.76 -17.13 33.80
N THR A 20 -10.07 -16.90 33.85
CA THR A 20 -11.05 -17.90 33.39
C THR A 20 -11.16 -17.73 31.88
N SER A 21 -10.19 -18.25 31.13
CA SER A 21 -10.32 -18.36 29.68
C SER A 21 -11.17 -19.58 29.38
N SER A 22 -12.47 -19.36 29.16
CA SER A 22 -13.29 -20.33 28.44
C SER A 22 -12.77 -20.37 27.00
N VAL A 23 -11.86 -21.30 26.72
CA VAL A 23 -11.51 -21.70 25.36
C VAL A 23 -12.76 -22.39 24.83
N LEU A 24 -13.65 -21.64 24.18
CA LEU A 24 -14.52 -22.26 23.19
C LEU A 24 -13.57 -22.86 22.17
N ALA A 25 -13.47 -24.18 22.14
CA ALA A 25 -12.76 -24.89 21.10
C ALA A 25 -13.48 -24.57 19.79
N ILE A 26 -13.02 -23.52 19.11
CA ILE A 26 -13.35 -23.30 17.71
C ILE A 26 -12.74 -24.51 17.01
N SER A 27 -13.58 -25.41 16.52
CA SER A 27 -13.14 -26.50 15.66
C SER A 27 -12.27 -25.91 14.55
N PRO A 28 -11.14 -26.53 14.16
CA PRO A 28 -10.29 -26.05 13.07
C PRO A 28 -11.15 -25.58 11.90
N SER A 29 -11.26 -24.27 11.70
CA SER A 29 -11.81 -23.78 10.44
C SER A 29 -10.76 -24.11 9.41
N ARG A 30 -11.12 -24.86 8.37
CA ARG A 30 -10.33 -24.88 7.15
C ARG A 30 -10.56 -23.52 6.49
N ALA A 31 -9.86 -22.50 7.01
CA ALA A 31 -9.89 -21.15 6.52
C ALA A 31 -8.91 -21.05 5.34
N ALA A 32 -9.32 -20.43 4.25
CA ALA A 32 -8.45 -20.06 3.15
C ALA A 32 -8.75 -18.60 2.80
N SER A 33 -7.70 -17.77 2.86
CA SER A 33 -7.79 -16.34 2.53
C SER A 33 -6.78 -16.01 1.45
N PHE A 34 -7.19 -15.16 0.53
CA PHE A 34 -6.38 -14.67 -0.58
C PHE A 34 -6.59 -13.17 -0.75
N ALA A 35 -5.50 -12.45 -1.04
CA ALA A 35 -5.56 -11.06 -1.45
C ALA A 35 -4.47 -10.78 -2.49
N SER A 36 -4.80 -10.05 -3.55
CA SER A 36 -3.84 -9.56 -4.53
C SER A 36 -4.11 -8.10 -4.90
N SER A 37 -3.04 -7.38 -5.21
CA SER A 37 -3.08 -6.02 -5.72
C SER A 37 -2.00 -5.84 -6.78
N THR A 38 -2.43 -5.54 -8.00
CA THR A 38 -1.58 -5.28 -9.16
C THR A 38 -1.81 -3.85 -9.63
N ALA A 39 -0.73 -3.11 -9.85
CA ALA A 39 -0.81 -1.75 -10.36
C ALA A 39 0.29 -1.50 -11.40
N GLY A 40 -0.11 -1.02 -12.57
CA GLY A 40 0.78 -0.68 -13.68
C GLY A 40 0.58 0.77 -14.11
N PHE A 41 1.68 1.44 -14.45
CA PHE A 41 1.62 2.79 -15.01
C PHE A 41 2.68 2.96 -16.10
N GLU A 42 2.32 3.69 -17.15
CA GLU A 42 3.18 4.02 -18.27
C GLU A 42 2.98 5.48 -18.69
N PHE A 43 4.08 6.20 -18.85
CA PHE A 43 4.13 7.50 -19.52
C PHE A 43 4.56 7.32 -20.96
N GLU A 44 3.88 8.01 -21.87
CA GLU A 44 4.18 7.99 -23.29
C GLU A 44 4.21 9.41 -23.89
N ASN A 45 4.81 9.53 -25.07
CA ASN A 45 4.67 10.70 -25.96
C ASN A 45 4.92 12.06 -25.28
N PHE A 46 5.96 12.17 -24.45
CA PHE A 46 6.34 13.45 -23.88
C PHE A 46 6.63 14.48 -24.98
N SER A 47 6.17 15.72 -24.78
CA SER A 47 6.43 16.83 -25.71
C SER A 47 7.91 17.18 -25.86
N GLN A 48 8.73 16.79 -24.88
CA GLN A 48 10.19 16.92 -24.86
C GLN A 48 10.79 15.88 -23.89
N PRO A 49 12.04 15.44 -24.10
CA PRO A 49 12.68 14.52 -23.16
C PRO A 49 12.94 15.20 -21.80
N PRO A 50 12.93 14.44 -20.68
CA PRO A 50 13.32 14.98 -19.39
C PRO A 50 14.82 15.33 -19.34
N SER A 51 15.17 16.36 -18.56
CA SER A 51 16.56 16.75 -18.28
C SER A 51 17.25 15.84 -17.26
N GLY A 52 16.46 15.09 -16.47
CA GLY A 52 16.92 14.05 -15.57
C GLY A 52 15.79 13.12 -15.19
N VAL A 53 16.12 11.87 -14.89
CA VAL A 53 15.15 10.83 -14.50
C VAL A 53 15.64 10.06 -13.28
N LEU A 54 14.68 9.60 -12.48
CA LEU A 54 14.88 8.65 -11.39
C LEU A 54 13.76 7.63 -11.45
N ALA A 55 14.11 6.37 -11.21
CA ALA A 55 13.18 5.28 -11.02
C ALA A 55 13.56 4.54 -9.72
N SER A 56 12.59 4.27 -8.87
CA SER A 56 12.79 3.57 -7.61
C SER A 56 11.70 2.55 -7.37
N THR A 57 12.05 1.49 -6.65
CA THR A 57 11.12 0.46 -6.20
C THR A 57 11.51 0.04 -4.77
N ASP A 58 10.51 -0.32 -3.97
CA ASP A 58 10.69 -0.91 -2.66
C ASP A 58 9.64 -2.00 -2.45
N THR A 59 10.00 -3.08 -1.77
CA THR A 59 9.08 -4.18 -1.46
C THR A 59 9.34 -4.70 -0.07
N ASP A 60 8.27 -5.01 0.65
CA ASP A 60 8.34 -5.61 1.98
C ASP A 60 7.32 -6.73 2.10
N THR A 61 7.70 -7.81 2.79
CA THR A 61 6.83 -8.94 3.03
C THR A 61 6.99 -9.43 4.46
N PHE A 62 5.88 -9.89 5.02
CA PHE A 62 5.85 -10.53 6.32
C PHE A 62 4.89 -11.72 6.28
N SER A 63 5.33 -12.87 6.76
CA SER A 63 4.50 -14.04 6.97
C SER A 63 4.74 -14.62 8.36
N PHE A 64 3.67 -15.10 8.97
CA PHE A 64 3.69 -15.80 10.24
C PHE A 64 2.65 -16.92 10.21
N GLU A 65 3.04 -18.10 10.64
CA GLU A 65 2.18 -19.26 10.80
C GLU A 65 2.56 -20.06 12.05
N GLU A 66 1.55 -20.58 12.77
CA GLU A 66 1.75 -21.53 13.86
C GLU A 66 1.25 -22.94 13.49
N ASN A 67 0.07 -23.02 12.88
CA ASN A 67 -0.62 -24.29 12.56
C ASN A 67 -1.24 -24.28 11.15
N GLY A 68 -0.72 -23.45 10.26
CA GLY A 68 -1.27 -23.23 8.92
C GLY A 68 -0.21 -22.90 7.89
N ILE A 69 -0.63 -22.23 6.82
CA ILE A 69 0.21 -21.72 5.75
C ILE A 69 0.04 -20.21 5.72
N ALA A 70 1.14 -19.48 5.61
CA ALA A 70 1.16 -18.04 5.36
C ALA A 70 2.20 -17.75 4.27
N GLN A 71 1.77 -17.12 3.18
CA GLN A 71 2.66 -16.73 2.08
C GLN A 71 2.40 -15.28 1.71
N ALA A 72 3.48 -14.54 1.49
CA ALA A 72 3.45 -13.16 1.02
C ALA A 72 4.46 -12.98 -0.12
N THR A 73 4.04 -12.34 -1.20
CA THR A 73 4.85 -12.05 -2.39
C THR A 73 4.72 -10.57 -2.71
N ALA A 74 5.84 -9.90 -2.99
CA ALA A 74 5.86 -8.52 -3.47
C ALA A 74 6.90 -8.37 -4.58
N GLU A 75 6.50 -7.81 -5.71
CA GLU A 75 7.33 -7.56 -6.88
C GLU A 75 7.11 -6.13 -7.37
N ALA A 76 8.19 -5.40 -7.62
CA ALA A 76 8.12 -4.05 -8.17
C ALA A 76 9.23 -3.84 -9.20
N ASN A 77 8.87 -3.24 -10.33
CA ASN A 77 9.78 -2.91 -11.42
C ASN A 77 9.55 -1.47 -11.87
N ALA A 78 10.62 -0.75 -12.21
CA ALA A 78 10.50 0.62 -12.71
C ALA A 78 11.62 0.94 -13.70
N ILE A 79 11.26 1.62 -14.79
CA ILE A 79 12.19 2.16 -15.77
C ILE A 79 11.69 3.52 -16.25
N PHE A 80 12.59 4.52 -16.25
CA PHE A 80 12.31 5.82 -16.85
C PHE A 80 13.42 6.16 -17.85
N LEU A 81 13.05 6.41 -19.10
CA LEU A 81 13.99 6.76 -20.14
C LEU A 81 14.12 8.28 -20.26
N GLN A 82 15.35 8.72 -20.51
CA GLN A 82 15.62 10.10 -20.87
C GLN A 82 15.30 10.37 -22.36
N SER A 83 14.06 10.05 -22.76
CA SER A 83 13.55 10.18 -24.12
C SER A 83 12.09 10.66 -24.10
N THR A 84 11.53 10.93 -25.28
CA THR A 84 10.10 11.25 -25.41
C THR A 84 9.19 10.05 -25.28
N GLU A 85 9.75 8.83 -25.32
CA GLU A 85 8.99 7.58 -25.16
C GLU A 85 8.52 7.40 -23.72
N GLY A 86 9.21 8.02 -22.75
CA GLY A 86 8.80 8.01 -21.35
C GLY A 86 9.32 6.81 -20.57
N GLY A 87 8.44 6.13 -19.84
CA GLY A 87 8.82 5.11 -18.87
C GLY A 87 7.63 4.38 -18.30
N ALA A 88 7.89 3.23 -17.70
CA ALA A 88 6.86 2.38 -17.14
C ALA A 88 7.31 1.76 -15.83
N ASN A 89 6.34 1.45 -14.98
CA ASN A 89 6.57 0.73 -13.75
C ASN A 89 5.34 -0.10 -13.37
N PHE A 90 5.62 -1.13 -12.58
CA PHE A 90 4.71 -2.20 -12.24
C PHE A 90 4.91 -2.60 -10.78
N ASN A 91 3.81 -2.90 -10.10
CA ASN A 91 3.78 -3.33 -8.72
C ASN A 91 2.77 -4.48 -8.58
N PHE A 92 3.19 -5.57 -7.96
CA PHE A 92 2.38 -6.74 -7.69
C PHE A 92 2.61 -7.18 -6.25
N THR A 93 1.52 -7.33 -5.50
CA THR A 93 1.54 -7.88 -4.15
C THR A 93 0.47 -8.95 -4.01
N GLU A 94 0.80 -10.02 -3.31
CA GLU A 94 -0.08 -11.16 -3.08
C GLU A 94 0.14 -11.70 -1.66
N ALA A 95 -0.94 -12.08 -1.01
CA ALA A 95 -0.91 -12.77 0.27
C ALA A 95 -1.92 -13.92 0.26
N PHE A 96 -1.47 -15.07 0.76
CA PHE A 96 -2.26 -16.28 0.87
C PHE A 96 -2.12 -16.88 2.27
N GLY A 97 -3.23 -17.39 2.81
CA GLY A 97 -3.25 -18.08 4.08
C GLY A 97 -4.19 -19.27 4.04
N GLU A 98 -3.80 -20.38 4.68
CA GLU A 98 -4.61 -21.59 4.77
C GLU A 98 -4.54 -22.22 6.16
N ASN A 99 -5.64 -22.84 6.57
CA ASN A 99 -5.84 -23.56 7.83
C ASN A 99 -5.96 -22.63 9.05
N GLN A 100 -4.98 -22.60 9.95
CA GLN A 100 -5.11 -21.96 11.27
C GLN A 100 -3.90 -21.10 11.59
N GLU A 101 -4.17 -19.98 12.27
CA GLU A 101 -3.18 -19.09 12.88
C GLU A 101 -2.12 -18.62 11.89
N TYR A 102 -2.58 -17.86 10.89
CA TYR A 102 -1.74 -17.23 9.90
C TYR A 102 -1.93 -15.71 9.85
N LEU A 103 -0.87 -15.03 9.46
CA LEU A 103 -0.86 -13.63 9.05
C LEU A 103 0.15 -13.49 7.91
N ALA A 104 -0.31 -12.99 6.75
CA ALA A 104 0.58 -12.64 5.65
C ALA A 104 0.28 -11.22 5.16
N LEU A 105 1.35 -10.48 4.88
CA LEU A 105 1.37 -9.08 4.48
C LEU A 105 2.38 -8.92 3.34
N ALA A 106 1.97 -8.23 2.28
CA ALA A 106 2.89 -7.80 1.24
C ALA A 106 2.61 -6.34 0.90
N GLU A 107 3.68 -5.56 0.79
CA GLU A 107 3.68 -4.16 0.42
C GLU A 107 4.68 -3.95 -0.73
N GLY A 108 4.32 -3.10 -1.67
CA GLY A 108 5.20 -2.71 -2.76
C GLY A 108 5.01 -1.23 -3.06
N GLU A 109 6.09 -0.57 -3.46
CA GLU A 109 6.12 0.81 -3.90
C GLU A 109 6.94 0.93 -5.19
N SER A 110 6.52 1.83 -6.08
CA SER A 110 7.32 2.21 -7.25
C SER A 110 7.15 3.69 -7.55
N GLU A 111 8.21 4.34 -8.01
CA GLU A 111 8.23 5.78 -8.26
C GLU A 111 8.99 6.10 -9.55
N LEU A 112 8.46 7.02 -10.35
CA LEU A 112 9.15 7.62 -11.50
C LEU A 112 9.20 9.14 -11.28
N ILE A 113 10.40 9.72 -11.33
CA ILE A 113 10.58 11.17 -11.24
C ILE A 113 11.28 11.67 -12.50
N GLY A 114 10.69 12.65 -13.17
CA GLY A 114 11.24 13.29 -14.35
C GLY A 114 11.33 14.80 -14.17
N SER A 115 12.49 15.37 -14.47
CA SER A 115 12.69 16.83 -14.45
C SER A 115 12.57 17.41 -15.86
N PHE A 116 11.93 18.56 -16.01
CA PHE A 116 11.75 19.21 -17.31
C PHE A 116 11.98 20.72 -17.21
N GLU A 117 12.65 21.28 -18.21
CA GLU A 117 12.81 22.73 -18.36
C GLU A 117 11.89 23.21 -19.49
N ILE A 118 10.84 23.95 -19.15
CA ILE A 118 9.87 24.46 -20.12
C ILE A 118 10.15 25.94 -20.38
N LYS A 119 10.27 26.31 -21.65
CA LYS A 119 10.41 27.72 -22.04
C LYS A 119 9.06 28.43 -22.02
N ALA A 120 9.10 29.74 -21.78
CA ALA A 120 7.95 30.62 -21.90
C ALA A 120 7.21 30.40 -23.23
N ASP A 121 5.88 30.46 -23.16
CA ASP A 121 4.93 30.22 -24.25
C ASP A 121 5.02 28.83 -24.91
N LYS A 122 5.61 27.84 -24.21
CA LYS A 122 5.61 26.43 -24.64
C LYS A 122 4.65 25.58 -23.84
N SER A 123 4.20 24.50 -24.48
CA SER A 123 3.38 23.49 -23.82
C SER A 123 4.22 22.32 -23.33
N PHE A 124 3.90 21.83 -22.15
CA PHE A 124 4.31 20.51 -21.67
C PHE A 124 3.12 19.56 -21.80
N SER A 125 3.35 18.38 -22.36
CA SER A 125 2.33 17.33 -22.49
C SER A 125 2.93 15.94 -22.49
N PHE A 126 2.10 14.96 -22.14
CA PHE A 126 2.38 13.52 -22.21
C PHE A 126 1.06 12.76 -22.25
N ASP A 127 1.12 11.52 -22.71
CA ASP A 127 0.05 10.54 -22.58
C ASP A 127 0.39 9.57 -21.45
N PHE A 128 -0.61 8.89 -20.90
CA PHE A 128 -0.39 7.88 -19.87
C PHE A 128 -1.42 6.76 -19.90
N ILE A 129 -1.02 5.60 -19.38
CA ILE A 129 -1.87 4.44 -19.14
C ILE A 129 -1.70 4.03 -17.67
N ALA A 130 -2.82 3.81 -16.98
CA ALA A 130 -2.86 3.35 -15.60
C ALA A 130 -3.80 2.16 -15.46
N ASN A 131 -3.34 1.06 -14.84
CA ASN A 131 -4.14 -0.14 -14.59
C ASN A 131 -4.05 -0.55 -13.12
N LEU A 132 -5.19 -0.83 -12.49
CA LEU A 132 -5.30 -1.27 -11.10
C LEU A 132 -6.25 -2.46 -11.00
N ASP A 133 -5.70 -3.60 -10.57
CA ASP A 133 -6.45 -4.83 -10.34
C ASP A 133 -6.31 -5.27 -8.89
N LEU A 134 -7.43 -5.45 -8.20
CA LEU A 134 -7.50 -5.96 -6.83
C LEU A 134 -8.37 -7.21 -6.78
N ALA A 135 -8.03 -8.15 -5.92
CA ALA A 135 -8.88 -9.29 -5.61
C ALA A 135 -8.74 -9.70 -4.15
N THR A 136 -9.83 -10.16 -3.54
CA THR A 136 -9.86 -10.79 -2.22
C THR A 136 -10.74 -12.03 -2.24
N SER A 137 -10.44 -13.01 -1.40
CA SER A 137 -11.29 -14.19 -1.18
C SER A 137 -11.12 -14.72 0.24
N ILE A 138 -12.22 -15.19 0.84
CA ILE A 138 -12.26 -15.85 2.15
C ILE A 138 -13.29 -17.00 2.16
N ASP A 139 -13.09 -18.02 3.00
CA ASP A 139 -14.04 -19.13 3.17
C ASP A 139 -15.01 -18.92 4.36
N ASN A 140 -14.54 -18.30 5.44
CA ASN A 140 -15.21 -18.21 6.74
C ASN A 140 -15.11 -16.78 7.33
N PRO A 141 -16.05 -15.88 6.98
CA PRO A 141 -16.06 -14.47 7.39
C PRO A 141 -15.89 -14.18 8.89
N PRO A 142 -16.43 -14.99 9.83
CA PRO A 142 -16.24 -14.74 11.26
C PRO A 142 -14.79 -14.85 11.75
N SER A 143 -13.90 -15.54 11.02
CA SER A 143 -12.53 -15.82 11.46
C SER A 143 -11.46 -15.31 10.51
N GLU A 144 -11.84 -14.94 9.29
CA GLU A 144 -10.93 -14.60 8.20
C GLU A 144 -11.05 -13.14 7.81
N ASN A 145 -9.93 -12.57 7.41
CA ASN A 145 -9.93 -11.26 6.80
C ASN A 145 -8.88 -11.21 5.70
N ALA A 146 -9.32 -10.89 4.49
CA ALA A 146 -8.52 -10.53 3.34
C ALA A 146 -8.75 -9.05 2.99
N ARG A 147 -7.66 -8.34 2.69
CA ARG A 147 -7.67 -6.94 2.25
C ARG A 147 -6.70 -6.74 1.10
N ALA A 148 -7.11 -5.96 0.11
CA ALA A 148 -6.26 -5.53 -1.00
C ALA A 148 -6.47 -4.04 -1.23
N ALA A 149 -5.40 -3.27 -1.33
CA ALA A 149 -5.44 -1.85 -1.63
C ALA A 149 -4.35 -1.49 -2.62
N GLY A 150 -4.66 -0.56 -3.51
CA GLY A 150 -3.68 -0.02 -4.44
C GLY A 150 -3.96 1.45 -4.76
N GLU A 151 -2.89 2.19 -4.98
CA GLU A 151 -2.89 3.60 -5.33
C GLU A 151 -1.94 3.82 -6.51
N ILE A 152 -2.40 4.59 -7.48
CA ILE A 152 -1.63 5.08 -8.62
C ILE A 152 -1.84 6.57 -8.72
N SER A 153 -0.78 7.35 -8.57
CA SER A 153 -0.88 8.80 -8.50
C SER A 153 0.26 9.46 -9.27
N PHE A 154 -0.01 10.60 -9.91
CA PHE A 154 1.06 11.49 -10.34
C PHE A 154 0.79 12.94 -9.95
N PHE A 155 1.88 13.68 -9.79
CA PHE A 155 1.91 15.08 -9.41
C PHE A 155 2.86 15.83 -10.33
N LEU A 156 2.40 16.95 -10.88
CA LEU A 156 3.28 17.89 -11.56
C LEU A 156 3.58 19.06 -10.63
N PHE A 157 4.86 19.23 -10.31
CA PHE A 157 5.37 20.30 -9.45
C PHE A 157 6.06 21.37 -10.28
N ASP A 158 5.75 22.63 -9.99
CA ASP A 158 6.62 23.76 -10.31
C ASP A 158 7.69 23.87 -9.23
N ILE A 159 8.93 23.56 -9.60
CA ILE A 159 10.07 23.54 -8.69
C ILE A 159 10.44 24.96 -8.25
N ASP A 160 10.38 25.92 -9.18
CA ASP A 160 10.81 27.30 -8.94
C ASP A 160 9.87 28.00 -7.94
N ASN A 161 8.57 27.73 -8.04
CA ASN A 161 7.55 28.28 -7.17
C ASN A 161 7.16 27.38 -5.98
N ASN A 162 7.66 26.14 -5.94
CA ASN A 162 7.34 25.12 -4.93
C ASN A 162 5.83 24.89 -4.78
N THR A 163 5.15 24.64 -5.90
CA THR A 163 3.70 24.42 -5.94
C THR A 163 3.33 23.18 -6.75
N VAL A 164 2.33 22.43 -6.27
CA VAL A 164 1.67 21.39 -7.06
C VAL A 164 0.77 22.09 -8.07
N LEU A 165 0.98 21.81 -9.35
CA LEU A 165 0.22 22.39 -10.44
C LEU A 165 -1.02 21.55 -10.77
N ASP A 166 -0.83 20.24 -10.88
CA ASP A 166 -1.83 19.30 -11.37
C ASP A 166 -1.56 17.90 -10.79
N THR A 167 -2.63 17.12 -10.62
CA THR A 167 -2.61 15.77 -10.04
C THR A 167 -3.49 14.80 -10.82
N PHE A 168 -3.23 13.52 -10.62
CA PHE A 168 -4.05 12.38 -11.00
C PHE A 168 -3.96 11.34 -9.88
N ASP A 169 -5.08 10.71 -9.55
CA ASP A 169 -5.20 9.69 -8.52
C ASP A 169 -6.18 8.60 -8.96
N LEU A 170 -5.76 7.34 -8.93
CA LEU A 170 -6.58 6.14 -9.05
C LEU A 170 -6.32 5.26 -7.82
N ILE A 171 -7.33 5.12 -6.96
CA ILE A 171 -7.20 4.47 -5.67
C ILE A 171 -8.31 3.42 -5.54
N GLY A 172 -7.95 2.22 -5.08
CA GLY A 172 -8.89 1.14 -4.80
C GLY A 172 -8.60 0.47 -3.46
N ASN A 173 -9.66 -0.01 -2.82
CA ASN A 173 -9.58 -0.80 -1.59
C ASN A 173 -10.70 -1.84 -1.56
N LEU A 174 -10.34 -3.07 -1.21
CA LEU A 174 -11.22 -4.20 -0.94
C LEU A 174 -11.00 -4.71 0.48
N THR A 175 -12.08 -4.98 1.21
CA THR A 175 -12.07 -5.57 2.54
C THR A 175 -13.26 -6.48 2.77
N THR A 176 -12.95 -7.76 2.85
CA THR A 176 -13.92 -8.80 3.24
C THR A 176 -14.48 -8.62 4.67
N GLU A 177 -13.82 -7.82 5.51
CA GLU A 177 -14.32 -7.41 6.83
C GLU A 177 -14.89 -5.98 6.77
N GLY A 178 -16.19 -5.84 6.98
CA GLY A 178 -16.88 -4.55 6.99
C GLY A 178 -17.44 -4.14 5.62
N ASP A 179 -17.63 -2.83 5.42
CA ASP A 179 -18.17 -2.24 4.18
C ASP A 179 -17.35 -0.97 3.85
N ASN A 180 -16.03 -1.13 3.76
CA ASN A 180 -15.11 -0.02 3.42
C ASN A 180 -14.50 -0.21 2.02
N ASP A 181 -15.21 -0.91 1.13
CA ASP A 181 -14.80 -1.06 -0.25
C ASP A 181 -15.00 0.24 -1.00
N PHE A 182 -14.01 0.64 -1.79
CA PHE A 182 -14.15 1.81 -2.63
C PHE A 182 -13.21 1.77 -3.83
N VAL A 183 -13.58 2.57 -4.84
CA VAL A 183 -12.70 2.99 -5.92
C VAL A 183 -12.90 4.49 -6.12
N ALA A 184 -11.80 5.21 -6.31
CA ALA A 184 -11.79 6.64 -6.56
C ALA A 184 -10.87 6.94 -7.74
N LEU A 185 -11.39 7.74 -8.68
CA LEU A 185 -10.65 8.26 -9.82
C LEU A 185 -10.81 9.79 -9.82
N GLN A 186 -9.70 10.51 -9.69
CA GLN A 186 -9.68 11.96 -9.60
C GLN A 186 -8.52 12.53 -10.42
N ALA A 187 -8.72 13.70 -11.02
CA ALA A 187 -7.63 14.42 -11.67
C ALA A 187 -7.90 15.93 -11.76
N SER A 188 -6.82 16.68 -11.97
CA SER A 188 -6.87 18.12 -12.23
C SER A 188 -7.37 18.43 -13.65
N ASN A 189 -7.81 19.67 -13.88
CA ASN A 189 -8.46 20.07 -15.13
C ASN A 189 -7.61 19.88 -16.40
N ASN A 190 -6.27 19.90 -16.28
CA ASN A 190 -5.33 19.73 -17.39
C ASN A 190 -5.06 18.26 -17.74
N VAL A 191 -5.59 17.33 -16.94
CA VAL A 191 -5.62 15.89 -17.24
C VAL A 191 -6.92 15.57 -17.95
N LYS A 192 -6.86 14.76 -19.01
CA LYS A 192 -8.01 14.29 -19.78
C LYS A 192 -7.99 12.78 -19.82
N PHE A 193 -9.13 12.17 -19.51
CA PHE A 193 -9.35 10.74 -19.70
C PHE A 193 -9.86 10.53 -21.12
N ASN A 194 -9.08 9.81 -21.92
CA ASN A 194 -9.44 9.44 -23.28
C ASN A 194 -10.30 8.18 -23.27
N GLN A 195 -9.96 7.24 -22.38
CA GLN A 195 -10.72 6.04 -22.08
C GLN A 195 -10.63 5.74 -20.59
N GLU A 196 -11.74 5.31 -20.00
CA GLU A 196 -11.80 4.88 -18.60
C GLU A 196 -12.67 3.62 -18.48
N PHE A 197 -12.25 2.71 -17.62
CA PHE A 197 -12.97 1.50 -17.25
C PHE A 197 -12.84 1.30 -15.75
N VAL A 198 -13.96 1.09 -15.07
CA VAL A 198 -14.01 0.80 -13.62
C VAL A 198 -15.10 -0.23 -13.40
N ASN A 199 -14.71 -1.43 -12.94
CA ASN A 199 -15.60 -2.56 -12.75
C ASN A 199 -15.42 -3.19 -11.36
N PRO A 200 -16.07 -2.59 -10.33
CA PRO A 200 -16.04 -3.13 -8.98
C PRO A 200 -17.06 -4.26 -8.82
N ASN A 201 -16.65 -5.32 -8.13
CA ASN A 201 -17.52 -6.34 -7.55
C ASN A 201 -17.25 -6.39 -6.04
N PHE A 202 -18.10 -5.73 -5.27
CA PHE A 202 -17.95 -5.56 -3.83
C PHE A 202 -18.87 -6.49 -3.04
N GLY A 203 -18.40 -6.87 -1.86
CA GLY A 203 -19.11 -7.74 -0.93
C GLY A 203 -19.14 -9.23 -1.32
N GLY A 204 -19.63 -10.04 -0.37
CA GLY A 204 -19.63 -11.49 -0.49
C GLY A 204 -18.38 -12.11 0.10
N LEU A 205 -17.97 -13.25 -0.44
CA LEU A 205 -16.76 -13.98 -0.03
C LEU A 205 -15.59 -13.72 -0.98
N GLU A 206 -15.87 -13.20 -2.16
CA GLU A 206 -14.91 -12.92 -3.22
C GLU A 206 -15.21 -11.52 -3.76
N GLU A 207 -14.22 -10.64 -3.71
CA GLU A 207 -14.35 -9.26 -4.17
C GLU A 207 -13.27 -8.99 -5.22
N SER A 208 -13.59 -8.11 -6.17
CA SER A 208 -12.64 -7.72 -7.20
C SER A 208 -12.83 -6.28 -7.63
N LEU A 209 -11.75 -5.64 -8.06
CA LEU A 209 -11.77 -4.36 -8.75
C LEU A 209 -10.84 -4.47 -9.95
N GLU A 210 -11.36 -4.14 -11.13
CA GLU A 210 -10.55 -3.89 -12.33
C GLU A 210 -10.78 -2.43 -12.74
N ALA A 211 -9.70 -1.67 -12.85
CA ALA A 211 -9.75 -0.27 -13.27
C ALA A 211 -8.63 0.04 -14.24
N ALA A 212 -8.95 0.69 -15.35
CA ALA A 212 -8.00 1.09 -16.38
C ALA A 212 -8.32 2.51 -16.88
N VAL A 213 -7.27 3.31 -17.08
CA VAL A 213 -7.38 4.67 -17.60
C VAL A 213 -6.31 4.88 -18.66
N GLU A 214 -6.72 5.32 -19.84
CA GLU A 214 -5.84 5.93 -20.83
C GLU A 214 -6.12 7.42 -20.86
N GLY A 215 -5.09 8.23 -20.71
CA GLY A 215 -5.24 9.67 -20.56
C GLY A 215 -4.13 10.48 -21.19
N SER A 216 -4.32 11.79 -21.14
CA SER A 216 -3.33 12.76 -21.58
C SER A 216 -3.29 13.95 -20.64
N TYR A 217 -2.13 14.59 -20.56
CA TYR A 217 -1.92 15.83 -19.84
C TYR A 217 -1.42 16.90 -20.80
N LYS A 218 -1.90 18.13 -20.66
CA LYS A 218 -1.35 19.27 -21.41
C LYS A 218 -1.54 20.60 -20.68
N ARG A 219 -0.45 21.37 -20.59
CA ARG A 219 -0.46 22.74 -20.05
C ARG A 219 0.47 23.65 -20.83
N VAL A 220 0.11 24.92 -20.94
CA VAL A 220 0.96 25.99 -21.51
C VAL A 220 1.52 26.83 -20.37
N PHE A 221 2.81 27.17 -20.44
CA PHE A 221 3.51 27.96 -19.45
C PHE A 221 3.82 29.35 -20.01
N THR A 222 3.49 30.41 -19.27
CA THR A 222 3.73 31.80 -19.69
C THR A 222 5.16 32.26 -19.45
N ASP A 223 5.86 31.59 -18.55
CA ASP A 223 7.21 31.92 -18.11
C ASP A 223 8.10 30.67 -18.21
N ASP A 224 9.42 30.87 -18.26
CA ASP A 224 10.37 29.76 -18.12
C ASP A 224 10.10 29.06 -16.78
N THR A 225 9.86 27.75 -16.81
CA THR A 225 9.42 26.97 -15.64
C THR A 225 10.19 25.66 -15.54
N ASN A 226 10.74 25.36 -14.36
CA ASN A 226 11.31 24.06 -14.04
C ASN A 226 10.26 23.15 -13.39
N LEU A 227 10.04 21.99 -13.99
CA LEU A 227 9.03 21.02 -13.55
C LEU A 227 9.67 19.77 -12.98
N ALA A 228 9.03 19.20 -11.96
CA ALA A 228 9.20 17.80 -11.57
C ALA A 228 7.86 17.09 -11.76
N LEU A 229 7.87 16.04 -12.58
CA LEU A 229 6.77 15.08 -12.67
C LEU A 229 7.13 13.90 -11.77
N VAL A 230 6.29 13.66 -10.76
CA VAL A 230 6.45 12.56 -9.80
C VAL A 230 5.27 11.64 -9.99
N GLU A 231 5.51 10.40 -10.37
CA GLU A 231 4.53 9.32 -10.34
C GLU A 231 4.90 8.36 -9.23
N PHE A 232 3.89 7.87 -8.52
CA PHE A 232 4.01 6.99 -7.39
C PHE A 232 2.90 5.95 -7.41
N LYS A 233 3.26 4.72 -7.04
CA LYS A 233 2.33 3.64 -6.75
C LYS A 233 2.62 3.00 -5.40
N GLN A 234 1.55 2.58 -4.74
CA GLN A 234 1.62 1.77 -3.54
C GLN A 234 0.57 0.66 -3.60
N ASN A 235 0.99 -0.56 -3.34
CA ASN A 235 0.11 -1.73 -3.26
C ASN A 235 0.30 -2.37 -1.89
N ARG A 236 -0.80 -2.79 -1.28
CA ARG A 236 -0.78 -3.52 -0.01
C ARG A 236 -1.85 -4.59 0.03
N VAL A 237 -1.45 -5.75 0.51
CA VAL A 237 -2.36 -6.86 0.79
C VAL A 237 -2.15 -7.43 2.19
N LEU A 238 -3.22 -7.97 2.76
CA LEU A 238 -3.24 -8.61 4.08
C LEU A 238 -4.19 -9.79 4.07
N VAL A 239 -3.76 -10.91 4.62
CA VAL A 239 -4.64 -12.03 5.00
C VAL A 239 -4.36 -12.47 6.44
N LYS A 240 -5.41 -12.77 7.22
CA LYS A 240 -5.27 -13.28 8.60
C LYS A 240 -6.39 -14.25 8.98
N ALA A 241 -6.07 -15.30 9.75
CA ALA A 241 -7.06 -16.13 10.46
C ALA A 241 -6.44 -17.06 11.53
N PRO A 242 -7.11 -17.31 12.69
CA PRO A 242 -8.05 -16.40 13.36
C PRO A 242 -7.29 -15.13 13.84
N GLU A 243 -7.98 -14.13 14.41
CA GLU A 243 -7.29 -12.95 14.94
C GLU A 243 -6.11 -13.36 15.85
N PRO A 244 -4.88 -12.87 15.60
CA PRO A 244 -3.73 -13.30 16.36
C PRO A 244 -3.93 -13.09 17.86
N SER A 245 -3.44 -14.04 18.67
CA SER A 245 -3.40 -13.89 20.12
C SER A 245 -2.67 -12.58 20.51
N ALA A 246 -3.05 -11.97 21.64
CA ALA A 246 -2.55 -10.66 22.07
C ALA A 246 -1.01 -10.51 22.12
N SER A 247 -0.26 -11.62 22.12
CA SER A 247 1.19 -11.67 21.98
C SER A 247 1.71 -11.22 20.61
N LEU A 248 1.00 -11.51 19.50
CA LEU A 248 1.40 -11.07 18.16
C LEU A 248 1.13 -9.57 17.97
N ALA A 249 0.03 -9.05 18.53
CA ALA A 249 -0.27 -7.61 18.54
C ALA A 249 0.82 -6.80 19.26
N LEU A 250 1.41 -7.35 20.33
CA LEU A 250 2.56 -6.76 21.03
C LEU A 250 3.83 -6.73 20.16
N LEU A 251 4.10 -7.79 19.37
CA LEU A 251 5.26 -7.83 18.47
C LEU A 251 5.13 -6.81 17.33
N LEU A 252 3.95 -6.70 16.71
CA LEU A 252 3.68 -5.70 15.65
C LEU A 252 3.73 -4.26 16.18
N SER A 253 3.35 -4.02 17.45
CA SER A 253 3.51 -2.69 18.07
C SER A 253 4.99 -2.32 18.29
N SER A 254 5.87 -3.32 18.45
CA SER A 254 7.29 -3.09 18.68
C SER A 254 8.08 -2.87 17.38
N SER A 255 7.66 -3.45 16.26
CA SER A 255 8.23 -3.17 14.92
C SER A 255 7.85 -1.78 14.41
N ALA A 256 6.65 -1.27 14.73
CA ALA A 256 6.30 0.14 14.47
C ALA A 256 7.27 1.12 15.16
N ILE A 257 7.79 0.78 16.35
CA ILE A 257 8.81 1.57 17.05
C ILE A 257 10.18 1.45 16.36
N GLY A 258 10.51 0.27 15.84
CA GLY A 258 11.76 0.01 15.10
C GLY A 258 11.88 0.80 13.79
N VAL A 259 10.81 0.87 13.00
CA VAL A 259 10.76 1.63 11.74
C VAL A 259 10.87 3.14 11.99
N ILE A 260 10.19 3.65 13.03
CA ILE A 260 10.29 5.07 13.44
C ILE A 260 11.72 5.41 13.91
N MET A 261 12.43 4.48 14.57
CA MET A 261 13.83 4.71 14.97
C MET A 261 14.83 4.62 13.81
N LYS A 262 14.56 3.80 12.78
CA LYS A 262 15.43 3.69 11.59
C LYS A 262 15.30 4.93 10.70
N ARG A 263 14.08 5.45 10.48
CA ARG A 263 13.82 6.72 9.75
C ARG A 263 14.46 7.95 10.41
N ARG A 264 14.68 7.94 11.73
CA ARG A 264 15.34 9.05 12.44
C ARG A 264 16.87 9.00 12.41
N ARG A 265 17.48 7.89 12.01
CA ARG A 265 18.95 7.73 11.95
C ARG A 265 19.54 7.99 10.56
N GLN A 266 18.70 8.20 9.55
CA GLN A 266 19.10 8.57 8.18
C GLN A 266 18.80 10.04 7.82
N LYS A 267 18.57 10.89 8.83
CA LYS A 267 18.63 12.35 8.71
C LYS A 267 19.87 12.88 9.41
#